data_AF-A0A961S527-F1
#
_entry.id   AF-A0A961S527-F1
#
_cell.length_a   1.000
_cell.length_b   1.000
_cell.length_c   1.000
_cell.angle_alpha   90.00
_cell.angle_beta   90.00
_cell.angle_gamma   90.00
#
_symmetry.space_group_name_H-M   'P 1'
#
loop_
_entity.id
_entity.type
_entity.pdbx_description
1 polymer ?
#
loop_
_entity_poly.entity_id
_entity_poly.type
_entity_poly.pdbx_seq_one_letter_code
_entity_poly.pdbx_strand_id
1 'polypeptide(L)'
;RLWAEGTDAAAPSYARALDLNPGDPAVLVEVGVFHVFRGDITTGRSYIEEAFKLNPVPPPWYHEFRGLADFAEGRYAEALRGFEPITEPAIDIMYRLACLGHLGETDKARALRTRLAAAGHHWDFMAGAAQEPYCNPEVRERLIDGLKRALSV
;
A
#
# COMPACT_ATOMS: atom_id res chain seq x y z
N ARG A 1 10.79 -15.45 0.68
CA ARG A 1 10.40 -16.57 -0.23
C ARG A 1 8.99 -17.09 0.04
N LEU A 2 8.51 -17.12 1.30
CA LEU A 2 7.17 -17.60 1.69
C LEU A 2 5.94 -16.82 1.12
N TRP A 3 6.10 -15.57 0.66
CA TRP A 3 4.96 -14.72 0.25
C TRP A 3 4.84 -14.45 -1.26
N ALA A 4 5.91 -14.67 -2.04
CA ALA A 4 5.78 -14.79 -3.50
C ALA A 4 5.04 -16.09 -3.87
N GLU A 5 5.21 -17.15 -3.06
CA GLU A 5 4.42 -18.38 -3.15
C GLU A 5 3.00 -18.18 -2.56
N GLY A 6 2.85 -17.30 -1.57
CA GLY A 6 1.56 -16.97 -0.94
C GLY A 6 0.59 -16.17 -1.82
N THR A 7 1.09 -15.33 -2.72
CA THR A 7 0.23 -14.60 -3.67
C THR A 7 -0.41 -15.56 -4.68
N ASP A 8 0.34 -16.51 -5.26
CA ASP A 8 -0.28 -17.55 -6.10
C ASP A 8 -1.29 -18.42 -5.34
N ALA A 9 -1.03 -18.72 -4.06
CA ALA A 9 -1.92 -19.51 -3.22
C ALA A 9 -3.23 -18.78 -2.84
N ALA A 10 -3.26 -17.44 -2.89
CA ALA A 10 -4.45 -16.66 -2.59
C ALA A 10 -5.44 -16.57 -3.77
N ALA A 11 -4.97 -16.77 -5.00
CA ALA A 11 -5.80 -16.64 -6.20
C ALA A 11 -7.06 -17.53 -6.21
N PRO A 12 -7.01 -18.82 -5.81
CA PRO A 12 -8.21 -19.65 -5.71
C PRO A 12 -9.23 -19.14 -4.69
N SER A 13 -8.76 -18.61 -3.56
CA SER A 13 -9.62 -18.04 -2.51
C SER A 13 -10.32 -16.78 -2.98
N TYR A 14 -9.61 -15.90 -3.69
CA TYR A 14 -10.19 -14.69 -4.28
C TYR A 14 -11.19 -15.03 -5.40
N ALA A 15 -10.88 -15.98 -6.28
CA ALA A 15 -11.83 -16.45 -7.29
C ALA A 15 -13.10 -17.00 -6.63
N ARG A 16 -12.96 -17.81 -5.58
CA ARG A 16 -14.11 -18.34 -4.85
C ARG A 16 -14.92 -17.25 -4.14
N ALA A 17 -14.27 -16.23 -3.58
CA ALA A 17 -14.94 -15.11 -2.93
C ALA A 17 -15.77 -14.30 -3.94
N LEU A 18 -15.21 -14.02 -5.11
CA LEU A 18 -15.93 -13.36 -6.21
C LEU A 18 -17.09 -14.20 -6.74
N ASP A 19 -16.95 -15.53 -6.84
CA ASP A 19 -18.05 -16.42 -7.23
C ASP A 19 -19.20 -16.41 -6.21
N LEU A 20 -18.88 -16.29 -4.91
CA LEU A 20 -19.86 -16.29 -3.84
C LEU A 20 -20.59 -14.95 -3.71
N ASN A 21 -19.87 -13.85 -3.84
CA ASN A 21 -20.42 -12.50 -3.77
C ASN A 21 -19.62 -11.54 -4.67
N PRO A 22 -19.97 -11.44 -5.97
CA PRO A 22 -19.21 -10.63 -6.91
C PRO A 22 -19.31 -9.12 -6.66
N GLY A 23 -20.27 -8.69 -5.81
CA GLY A 23 -20.51 -7.28 -5.48
C GLY A 23 -20.04 -6.87 -4.09
N ASP A 24 -19.30 -7.72 -3.37
CA ASP A 24 -18.76 -7.33 -2.06
C ASP A 24 -17.62 -6.32 -2.24
N PRO A 25 -17.79 -5.05 -1.83
CA PRO A 25 -16.75 -4.04 -2.02
C PRO A 25 -15.46 -4.38 -1.25
N ALA A 26 -15.56 -5.11 -0.14
CA ALA A 26 -14.39 -5.48 0.67
C ALA A 26 -13.54 -6.52 -0.06
N VAL A 27 -14.19 -7.51 -0.67
CA VAL A 27 -13.51 -8.50 -1.51
C VAL A 27 -12.89 -7.82 -2.73
N LEU A 28 -13.62 -6.91 -3.39
CA LEU A 28 -13.13 -6.23 -4.59
C LEU A 28 -11.86 -5.42 -4.33
N VAL A 29 -11.78 -4.67 -3.23
CA VAL A 29 -10.56 -3.90 -2.92
C VAL A 29 -9.37 -4.81 -2.58
N GLU A 30 -9.59 -5.93 -1.90
CA GLU A 30 -8.53 -6.92 -1.61
C GLU A 30 -8.04 -7.62 -2.88
N VAL A 31 -8.95 -8.06 -3.76
CA VAL A 31 -8.62 -8.60 -5.08
C VAL A 31 -7.83 -7.57 -5.89
N GLY A 32 -8.22 -6.30 -5.81
CA GLY A 32 -7.53 -5.22 -6.47
C GLY A 32 -6.06 -5.12 -6.05
N VAL A 33 -5.79 -5.09 -4.75
CA VAL A 33 -4.41 -5.08 -4.22
C VAL A 33 -3.65 -6.36 -4.56
N PHE A 34 -4.33 -7.51 -4.57
CA PHE A 34 -3.73 -8.75 -5.03
C PHE A 34 -3.20 -8.63 -6.47
N HIS A 35 -3.99 -8.09 -7.40
CA HIS A 35 -3.54 -7.82 -8.77
C HIS A 35 -2.39 -6.80 -8.84
N VAL A 36 -2.41 -5.76 -8.00
CA VAL A 36 -1.30 -4.79 -7.88
C VAL A 36 0.00 -5.49 -7.49
N PHE A 37 -0.01 -6.36 -6.48
CA PHE A 37 1.18 -7.12 -6.09
C PHE A 37 1.67 -8.06 -7.20
N ARG A 38 0.77 -8.59 -8.01
CA ARG A 38 1.10 -9.42 -9.18
C ARG A 38 1.65 -8.64 -10.37
N GLY A 39 1.68 -7.31 -10.30
CA GLY A 39 2.14 -6.42 -11.37
C GLY A 39 1.05 -6.06 -12.38
N ASP A 40 -0.17 -6.59 -12.24
CA ASP A 40 -1.32 -6.19 -13.05
C ASP A 40 -2.06 -5.02 -12.39
N ILE A 41 -1.36 -3.88 -12.35
CA ILE A 41 -1.84 -2.68 -11.65
C ILE A 41 -3.11 -2.12 -12.29
N THR A 42 -3.27 -2.29 -13.61
CA THR A 42 -4.47 -1.83 -14.34
C THR A 42 -5.72 -2.57 -13.90
N THR A 43 -5.67 -3.91 -13.85
CA THR A 43 -6.79 -4.71 -13.33
C THR A 43 -7.03 -4.41 -11.86
N GLY A 44 -5.97 -4.31 -11.06
CA GLY A 44 -6.07 -4.01 -9.64
C GLY A 44 -6.80 -2.70 -9.36
N ARG A 45 -6.47 -1.65 -10.11
CA ARG A 45 -7.14 -0.35 -10.05
C ARG A 45 -8.61 -0.43 -10.42
N SER A 46 -8.96 -1.17 -11.46
CA SER A 46 -10.37 -1.35 -11.88
C SER A 46 -11.22 -1.92 -10.74
N TYR A 47 -10.73 -2.97 -10.05
CA TYR A 47 -11.42 -3.55 -8.92
C TYR A 47 -11.53 -2.61 -7.72
N ILE A 48 -10.45 -1.89 -7.38
CA ILE A 48 -10.47 -0.88 -6.32
C ILE A 48 -11.50 0.20 -6.64
N GLU A 49 -11.52 0.72 -7.87
CA GLU A 49 -12.47 1.76 -8.27
C GLU A 49 -13.92 1.28 -8.20
N GLU A 50 -14.19 0.03 -8.58
CA GLU A 50 -15.52 -0.57 -8.43
C GLU A 50 -15.94 -0.69 -6.96
N ALA A 51 -15.02 -1.10 -6.08
CA ALA A 51 -15.26 -1.15 -4.64
C ALA A 51 -15.68 0.23 -4.09
N PHE A 52 -15.00 1.30 -4.53
CA PHE A 52 -15.34 2.68 -4.13
C PHE A 52 -16.67 3.17 -4.72
N LYS A 53 -17.10 2.69 -5.89
CA LYS A 53 -18.44 3.02 -6.42
C LYS A 53 -19.54 2.36 -5.60
N LEU A 54 -19.33 1.10 -5.20
CA LEU A 54 -20.30 0.33 -4.43
C LEU A 54 -20.36 0.74 -2.96
N ASN A 55 -19.24 1.23 -2.41
CA ASN A 55 -19.18 1.81 -1.07
C ASN A 55 -18.53 3.22 -1.10
N PRO A 56 -19.32 4.28 -1.29
CA PRO A 56 -18.81 5.66 -1.37
C PRO A 56 -18.25 6.22 -0.07
N VAL A 57 -18.52 5.58 1.08
CA VAL A 57 -18.01 5.99 2.40
C VAL A 57 -17.35 4.77 3.07
N PRO A 58 -16.24 4.26 2.51
CA PRO A 58 -15.65 3.04 2.99
C PRO A 58 -14.86 3.27 4.29
N PRO A 59 -14.58 2.20 5.03
CA PRO A 59 -13.62 2.27 6.13
C PRO A 59 -12.24 2.79 5.66
N PRO A 60 -11.44 3.40 6.56
CA PRO A 60 -10.15 3.99 6.21
C PRO A 60 -9.19 3.06 5.44
N TRP A 61 -9.16 1.76 5.76
CA TRP A 61 -8.26 0.79 5.15
C TRP A 61 -8.47 0.59 3.63
N TYR A 62 -9.62 0.95 3.07
CA TYR A 62 -9.79 1.00 1.59
C TYR A 62 -8.86 2.02 0.94
N HIS A 63 -8.66 3.16 1.61
CA HIS A 63 -7.82 4.23 1.11
C HIS A 63 -6.35 3.84 1.11
N GLU A 64 -5.91 3.03 2.07
CA GLU A 64 -4.57 2.45 2.10
C GLU A 64 -4.33 1.56 0.87
N PHE A 65 -5.27 0.68 0.56
CA PHE A 65 -5.20 -0.21 -0.60
C PHE A 65 -5.22 0.53 -1.95
N ARG A 66 -6.01 1.60 -2.05
CA ARG A 66 -5.89 2.53 -3.19
C ARG A 66 -4.52 3.21 -3.23
N GLY A 67 -3.99 3.60 -2.07
CA GLY A 67 -2.67 4.19 -1.92
C GLY A 67 -1.55 3.27 -2.42
N LEU A 68 -1.65 1.96 -2.16
CA LEU A 68 -0.71 0.96 -2.68
C LEU A 68 -0.71 0.91 -4.21
N ALA A 69 -1.89 0.94 -4.85
CA ALA A 69 -2.01 0.99 -6.31
C ALA A 69 -1.39 2.29 -6.88
N ASP A 70 -1.68 3.43 -6.25
CA ASP A 70 -1.12 4.73 -6.64
C ASP A 70 0.41 4.76 -6.47
N PHE A 71 0.92 4.16 -5.39
CA PHE A 71 2.35 4.03 -5.13
C PHE A 71 3.03 3.16 -6.19
N ALA A 72 2.42 2.01 -6.53
CA ALA A 72 2.92 1.11 -7.56
C ALA A 72 3.01 1.78 -8.94
N GLU A 73 2.20 2.81 -9.22
CA GLU A 73 2.29 3.61 -10.45
C GLU A 73 3.20 4.84 -10.32
N GLY A 74 3.78 5.10 -9.14
CA GLY A 74 4.64 6.26 -8.89
C GLY A 74 3.87 7.57 -8.67
N ARG A 75 2.56 7.48 -8.42
CA ARG A 75 1.68 8.62 -8.15
C ARG A 75 1.73 8.98 -6.67
N TYR A 76 2.86 9.49 -6.22
CA TYR A 76 3.17 9.62 -4.79
C TYR A 76 2.25 10.61 -4.04
N ALA A 77 1.75 11.65 -4.71
CA ALA A 77 0.83 12.62 -4.10
C ALA A 77 -0.58 12.02 -3.90
N GLU A 78 -1.04 11.22 -4.85
CA GLU A 78 -2.26 10.43 -4.77
C GLU A 78 -2.12 9.35 -3.68
N ALA A 79 -1.01 8.62 -3.70
CA ALA A 79 -0.73 7.57 -2.73
C ALA A 79 -0.70 8.11 -1.30
N LEU A 80 -0.04 9.26 -1.07
CA LEU A 80 0.00 9.92 0.22
C LEU A 80 -1.40 10.21 0.78
N ARG A 81 -2.33 10.71 -0.06
CA ARG A 81 -3.73 10.94 0.34
C ARG A 81 -4.46 9.66 0.75
N GLY A 82 -4.07 8.51 0.18
CA GLY A 82 -4.60 7.20 0.56
C GLY A 82 -4.16 6.74 1.96
N PHE A 83 -2.94 7.09 2.36
CA PHE A 83 -2.38 6.69 3.65
C PHE A 83 -2.67 7.68 4.79
N GLU A 84 -3.04 8.93 4.48
CA GLU A 84 -3.33 9.97 5.47
C GLU A 84 -4.47 9.65 6.45
N PRO A 85 -5.60 9.02 6.03
CA PRO A 85 -6.68 8.66 6.93
C PRO A 85 -6.34 7.59 7.96
N ILE A 86 -5.24 6.85 7.77
CA ILE A 86 -4.84 5.75 8.65
C ILE A 86 -4.15 6.32 9.90
N THR A 87 -4.87 6.28 11.02
CA THR A 87 -4.43 6.85 12.28
C THR A 87 -3.65 5.86 13.14
N GLU A 88 -3.99 4.57 13.07
CA GLU A 88 -3.27 3.50 13.76
C GLU A 88 -2.03 3.13 12.94
N PRO A 89 -0.81 3.36 13.46
CA PRO A 89 0.39 3.09 12.70
C PRO A 89 0.66 1.58 12.68
N ALA A 90 0.76 1.02 11.47
CA ALA A 90 1.36 -0.28 11.19
C ALA A 90 2.70 -0.09 10.48
N ILE A 91 3.45 -1.17 10.25
CA ILE A 91 4.72 -1.09 9.50
C ILE A 91 4.53 -0.48 8.10
N ASP A 92 3.35 -0.64 7.52
CA ASP A 92 2.92 -0.09 6.23
C ASP A 92 2.92 1.45 6.18
N ILE A 93 3.05 2.13 7.32
CA ILE A 93 3.36 3.58 7.38
C ILE A 93 4.64 3.93 6.61
N MET A 94 5.50 2.94 6.32
CA MET A 94 6.65 3.06 5.44
C MET A 94 6.28 3.61 4.05
N TYR A 95 5.11 3.28 3.51
CA TYR A 95 4.64 3.83 2.24
C TYR A 95 4.40 5.33 2.32
N ARG A 96 3.81 5.81 3.43
CA ARG A 96 3.64 7.24 3.70
C ARG A 96 4.99 7.95 3.80
N LEU A 97 5.95 7.37 4.53
CA LEU A 97 7.31 7.91 4.61
C LEU A 97 7.97 7.98 3.23
N ALA A 98 7.87 6.92 2.42
CA ALA A 98 8.44 6.88 1.09
C ALA A 98 7.80 7.90 0.15
N CYS A 99 6.48 8.09 0.19
CA CYS A 99 5.79 9.14 -0.56
C CYS A 99 6.35 10.53 -0.20
N LEU A 100 6.47 10.83 1.10
CA LEU A 100 7.03 12.10 1.56
C LEU A 100 8.48 12.28 1.09
N GLY A 101 9.28 11.22 1.09
CA GLY A 101 10.65 11.23 0.58
C GLY A 101 10.75 11.53 -0.92
N HIS A 102 9.89 10.89 -1.74
CA HIS A 102 9.83 11.15 -3.19
C HIS A 102 9.33 12.55 -3.52
N LEU A 103 8.42 13.09 -2.72
CA LEU A 103 7.87 14.44 -2.89
C LEU A 103 8.81 15.54 -2.35
N GLY A 104 9.91 15.18 -1.68
CA GLY A 104 10.81 16.15 -1.05
C GLY A 104 10.21 16.85 0.18
N GLU A 105 9.16 16.26 0.77
CA GLU A 105 8.41 16.78 1.91
C GLU A 105 9.14 16.46 3.24
N THR A 106 10.37 16.97 3.35
CA THR A 106 11.33 16.60 4.41
C THR A 106 10.85 16.93 5.82
N ASP A 107 10.20 18.08 6.00
CA ASP A 107 9.65 18.50 7.29
C ASP A 107 8.52 17.57 7.76
N LYS A 108 7.64 17.16 6.84
CA LYS A 108 6.56 16.21 7.12
C LYS A 108 7.12 14.82 7.43
N ALA A 109 8.14 14.37 6.69
CA ALA A 109 8.82 13.10 6.96
C ALA A 109 9.47 13.09 8.34
N ARG A 110 10.18 14.17 8.72
CA ARG A 110 10.77 14.34 10.06
C ARG A 110 9.69 14.30 11.14
N ALA A 111 8.63 15.08 10.98
CA ALA A 111 7.53 15.15 11.95
C ALA A 111 6.87 13.77 12.16
N LEU A 112 6.61 13.02 11.08
CA LEU A 112 6.05 11.67 11.17
C LEU A 112 7.00 10.73 11.92
N ARG A 113 8.29 10.75 11.59
CA ARG A 113 9.31 9.92 12.26
C ARG A 113 9.41 10.24 13.75
N THR A 114 9.41 11.53 14.12
CA THR A 114 9.41 11.97 15.52
C THR A 114 8.15 11.48 16.25
N ARG A 115 6.97 11.57 15.62
CA ARG A 115 5.71 11.07 16.21
C ARG A 115 5.76 9.56 16.45
N LEU A 116 6.25 8.79 15.48
CA LEU A 116 6.36 7.34 15.60
C LEU A 116 7.33 6.94 16.72
N ALA A 117 8.49 7.59 16.80
CA ALA A 117 9.46 7.34 17.87
C ALA A 117 8.91 7.71 19.26
N ALA A 118 8.20 8.84 19.39
CA ALA A 118 7.57 9.24 20.65
C ALA A 118 6.47 8.27 21.11
N ALA A 119 5.82 7.59 20.17
CA ALA A 119 4.86 6.51 20.44
C ALA A 119 5.52 5.14 20.68
N GLY A 120 6.86 5.05 20.67
CA GLY A 120 7.61 3.82 20.92
C GLY A 120 7.74 2.89 19.71
N HIS A 121 7.43 3.36 18.50
CA HIS A 121 7.60 2.58 17.28
C HIS A 121 9.02 2.73 16.72
N HIS A 122 9.78 1.64 16.78
CA HIS A 122 11.15 1.54 16.27
C HIS A 122 11.25 0.45 15.20
N TRP A 123 10.51 0.61 14.10
CA TRP A 123 10.51 -0.36 13.01
C TRP A 123 11.72 -0.21 12.09
N ASP A 124 12.22 -1.34 11.61
CA ASP A 124 13.15 -1.38 10.48
C ASP A 124 12.35 -1.31 9.17
N PHE A 125 12.07 -0.07 8.73
CA PHE A 125 11.34 0.17 7.49
C PHE A 125 12.03 -0.38 6.24
N MET A 126 13.37 -0.46 6.26
CA MET A 126 14.13 -0.98 5.13
C MET A 126 13.97 -2.50 5.02
N ALA A 127 13.99 -3.19 6.16
CA ALA A 127 13.68 -4.61 6.21
C ALA A 127 12.21 -4.87 5.81
N GLY A 128 11.27 -4.06 6.29
CA GLY A 128 9.85 -4.15 5.89
C GLY A 128 9.68 -4.02 4.38
N ALA A 129 10.21 -2.95 3.78
CA ALA A 129 10.13 -2.69 2.35
C ALA A 129 10.76 -3.82 1.49
N ALA A 130 11.81 -4.47 1.99
CA ALA A 130 12.45 -5.58 1.30
C ALA A 130 11.59 -6.85 1.26
N GLN A 131 10.63 -7.00 2.17
CA GLN A 131 9.74 -8.17 2.26
C GLN A 131 8.43 -8.01 1.49
N GLU A 132 8.16 -6.82 0.95
CA GLU A 132 6.96 -6.55 0.16
C GLU A 132 6.78 -7.55 -1.00
N PRO A 133 5.55 -8.03 -1.28
CA PRO A 133 5.32 -9.16 -2.15
C PRO A 133 5.23 -8.79 -3.64
N TYR A 134 5.58 -7.56 -4.05
CA TYR A 134 5.50 -7.16 -5.46
C TYR A 134 6.33 -8.07 -6.37
N CYS A 135 5.66 -8.64 -7.37
CA CYS A 135 6.29 -9.36 -8.47
C CYS A 135 7.19 -8.44 -9.30
N ASN A 136 6.78 -7.17 -9.51
CA ASN A 136 7.65 -6.17 -10.12
C ASN A 136 8.64 -5.62 -9.06
N PRO A 137 9.96 -5.92 -9.16
CA PRO A 137 10.94 -5.45 -8.20
C PRO A 137 11.09 -3.92 -8.17
N GLU A 138 10.79 -3.23 -9.28
CA GLU A 138 10.90 -1.76 -9.37
C GLU A 138 9.97 -1.04 -8.38
N VAL A 139 8.86 -1.66 -7.99
CA VAL A 139 7.97 -1.08 -6.96
C VAL A 139 8.66 -1.09 -5.59
N ARG A 140 9.31 -2.20 -5.22
CA ARG A 140 10.09 -2.28 -3.98
C ARG A 140 11.31 -1.34 -4.02
N GLU A 141 11.96 -1.23 -5.17
CA GLU A 141 13.09 -0.30 -5.33
C GLU A 141 12.66 1.15 -5.14
N ARG A 142 11.50 1.55 -5.67
CA ARG A 142 10.92 2.88 -5.39
C ARG A 142 10.55 3.06 -3.93
N LEU A 143 9.99 2.05 -3.27
CA LEU A 143 9.73 2.09 -1.83
C LEU A 143 11.01 2.36 -1.03
N ILE A 144 12.05 1.59 -1.32
CA ILE A 144 13.38 1.72 -0.72
C ILE A 144 14.01 3.09 -1.00
N ASP A 145 13.93 3.59 -2.24
CA ASP A 145 14.47 4.91 -2.61
C ASP A 145 13.77 6.04 -1.86
N GLY A 146 12.43 6.02 -1.81
CA GLY A 146 11.63 6.99 -1.08
C GLY A 146 11.96 6.98 0.42
N LEU A 147 12.08 5.79 1.01
CA LEU A 147 12.50 5.65 2.41
C LEU A 147 13.89 6.23 2.65
N LYS A 148 14.88 5.95 1.80
CA LYS A 148 16.23 6.52 1.93
C LYS A 148 16.18 8.05 1.97
N ARG A 149 15.42 8.67 1.07
CA ARG A 149 15.22 10.13 1.05
C ARG A 149 14.59 10.62 2.36
N ALA A 150 13.50 10.00 2.79
CA ALA A 150 12.75 10.39 3.98
C ALA A 150 13.51 10.16 5.31
N LEU A 151 14.40 9.18 5.36
CA LEU A 151 15.18 8.83 6.55
C LEU A 151 16.52 9.57 6.62
N SER A 152 17.01 10.09 5.50
CA SER A 152 18.26 10.86 5.42
C SER A 152 18.16 12.29 5.97
N VAL A 153 16.95 12.74 6.31
CA VAL A 153 16.67 14.11 6.79
C VAL A 153 16.53 14.20 8.30
#